data_AF-A0AAD8RXQ4-F1
#
_entry.id   AF-A0AAD8RXQ4-F1
#
_cell.length_a   1.000
_cell.length_b   1.000
_cell.length_c   1.000
_cell.angle_alpha   90.00
_cell.angle_beta   90.00
_cell.angle_gamma   90.00
#
_symmetry.space_group_name_H-M   'P 1'
#
loop_
_entity.id
_entity.type
_entity.pdbx_description
1 polymer ?
#
loop_
_entity_poly.entity_id
_entity_poly.type
_entity_poly.pdbx_seq_one_letter_code
_entity_poly.pdbx_strand_id
1 'polypeptide(L)'
;MVPSPLMNMSALAAAATECRIKGTWTMDRKLNPDKGHICFVRMQGDLIVRYRIHPVGQGNVPPLAPIVRQEAPRRFDRTFDLYDPDTFFRSYSACRDAIHQMLMQTPPLCEFDLGADSWDYFMPHEFAAINVDIFRRDTRSHGGVALRFDLDVTLTITAEIIYDEPRALLLACMHAGEAAAAVPPTTVRHVECCSVCMEDFAAREDTVRLPCSHAFHRDCISPWFHKAATCPMCRHDISRCLVALTNTPKGKFPGIGT
;
A
#
# COMPACT_ATOMS: atom_id res chain seq x y z
N MET A 1 6.69 -2.45 20.78
CA MET A 1 6.19 -2.69 19.41
C MET A 1 7.13 -1.98 18.47
N VAL A 2 7.58 -2.64 17.40
CA VAL A 2 8.33 -1.96 16.33
C VAL A 2 7.32 -1.04 15.63
N PRO A 3 7.60 0.27 15.47
CA PRO A 3 6.69 1.18 14.78
C PRO A 3 6.50 0.75 13.33
N SER A 4 5.32 1.05 12.76
CA SER A 4 5.02 0.71 11.37
C SER A 4 6.11 1.25 10.42
N PRO A 5 6.52 0.49 9.41
CA PRO A 5 7.39 0.97 8.34
C PRO A 5 6.79 2.14 7.53
N LEU A 6 5.46 2.27 7.52
CA LEU A 6 4.75 3.33 6.79
C LEU A 6 4.53 4.55 7.66
N MET A 7 4.64 4.41 8.98
CA MET A 7 4.45 5.53 9.89
C MET A 7 5.58 6.53 9.67
N ASN A 8 5.20 7.80 9.49
CA ASN A 8 6.08 8.94 9.26
C ASN A 8 6.67 9.05 7.85
N MET A 9 6.07 8.39 6.85
CA MET A 9 6.37 8.72 5.46
C MET A 9 5.99 10.17 5.15
N SER A 10 6.86 10.89 4.45
CA SER A 10 6.49 12.16 3.82
C SER A 10 5.34 11.94 2.82
N ALA A 11 4.54 12.99 2.55
CA ALA A 11 3.46 12.90 1.56
C ALA A 11 3.96 12.44 0.18
N LEU A 12 5.17 12.85 -0.20
CA LEU A 12 5.81 12.47 -1.45
C LEU A 12 6.19 10.99 -1.48
N ALA A 13 6.81 10.51 -0.40
CA ALA A 13 7.14 9.10 -0.26
C ALA A 13 5.87 8.23 -0.29
N ALA A 14 4.79 8.67 0.39
CA ALA A 14 3.50 7.99 0.36
C ALA A 14 2.93 7.92 -1.06
N ALA A 15 2.98 9.01 -1.83
CA ALA A 15 2.49 9.04 -3.22
C ALA A 15 3.30 8.17 -4.22
N ALA A 16 4.49 7.72 -3.82
CA ALA A 16 5.34 6.81 -4.57
C ALA A 16 5.30 5.36 -4.05
N THR A 17 4.47 5.09 -3.04
CA THR A 17 4.33 3.77 -2.42
C THR A 17 2.94 3.19 -2.67
N GLU A 18 2.90 1.92 -3.04
CA GLU A 18 1.67 1.14 -3.13
C GLU A 18 1.66 0.04 -2.06
N CYS A 19 0.50 -0.25 -1.47
CA CYS A 19 0.32 -1.38 -0.55
C CYS A 19 -0.64 -2.40 -1.16
N ARG A 20 -0.23 -3.67 -1.20
CA ARG A 20 -1.04 -4.79 -1.66
C ARG A 20 -1.10 -5.85 -0.57
N ILE A 21 -2.27 -6.40 -0.34
CA ILE A 21 -2.50 -7.32 0.76
C ILE A 21 -2.99 -8.66 0.25
N LYS A 22 -2.36 -9.70 0.76
CA LYS A 22 -2.71 -11.09 0.48
C LYS A 22 -2.82 -11.83 1.79
N GLY A 23 -3.58 -12.91 1.80
CA GLY A 23 -3.46 -13.83 2.91
C GLY A 23 -4.20 -15.12 2.72
N THR A 24 -3.96 -15.99 3.68
CA THR A 24 -4.57 -17.29 3.83
C THR A 24 -5.20 -17.36 5.19
N TRP A 25 -6.24 -18.16 5.34
CA TRP A 25 -6.95 -18.25 6.59
C TRP A 25 -7.60 -19.63 6.77
N THR A 26 -7.92 -19.91 8.02
CA THR A 26 -8.75 -21.02 8.45
C THR A 26 -9.76 -20.51 9.47
N MET A 27 -10.90 -21.17 9.59
CA MET A 27 -11.92 -20.81 10.56
C MET A 27 -12.48 -22.04 11.23
N ASP A 28 -12.42 -22.03 12.54
CA ASP A 28 -13.05 -23.02 13.40
C ASP A 28 -14.33 -22.42 13.99
N ARG A 29 -15.38 -23.24 14.00
CA ARG A 29 -16.71 -22.84 14.49
C ARG A 29 -17.08 -23.69 15.70
N LYS A 30 -17.56 -23.05 16.76
CA LYS A 30 -18.16 -23.72 17.91
C LYS A 30 -19.59 -23.23 18.12
N LEU A 31 -20.54 -24.16 18.12
CA LEU A 31 -21.95 -23.90 18.42
C LEU A 31 -22.15 -23.89 19.94
N ASN A 32 -22.74 -22.81 20.47
CA ASN A 32 -23.04 -22.68 21.90
C ASN A 32 -24.53 -22.32 22.11
N PRO A 33 -25.42 -23.31 22.23
CA PRO A 33 -26.86 -23.08 22.28
C PRO A 33 -27.39 -22.59 23.65
N ASP A 34 -26.58 -22.67 24.73
CA ASP A 34 -27.03 -22.41 26.09
C ASP A 34 -26.81 -20.94 26.55
N LYS A 35 -27.91 -20.25 26.90
CA LYS A 35 -28.02 -19.14 27.89
C LYS A 35 -27.10 -17.91 27.71
N GLY A 36 -27.67 -16.83 27.17
CA GLY A 36 -27.13 -15.46 27.32
C GLY A 36 -25.74 -15.17 26.75
N HIS A 37 -25.12 -16.12 26.05
CA HIS A 37 -23.77 -15.96 25.48
C HIS A 37 -23.68 -14.77 24.50
N ILE A 38 -22.59 -14.01 24.59
CA ILE A 38 -22.23 -13.02 23.58
C ILE A 38 -21.51 -13.78 22.48
N CYS A 39 -22.01 -13.73 21.25
CA CYS A 39 -21.29 -14.30 20.11
C CYS A 39 -20.05 -13.45 19.88
N PHE A 40 -18.93 -14.08 19.53
CA PHE A 40 -17.71 -13.34 19.21
C PHE A 40 -16.98 -13.95 18.03
N VAL A 41 -16.15 -13.12 17.41
CA VAL A 41 -15.15 -13.53 16.44
C VAL A 41 -13.79 -13.28 17.05
N ARG A 42 -13.01 -14.34 17.28
CA ARG A 42 -11.60 -14.25 17.57
C ARG A 42 -10.83 -14.30 16.26
N MET A 43 -9.93 -13.34 16.07
CA MET A 43 -9.00 -13.26 14.95
C MET A 43 -7.59 -13.33 15.49
N GLN A 44 -6.85 -14.35 15.07
CA GLN A 44 -5.47 -14.54 15.50
C GLN A 44 -4.57 -14.95 14.33
N GLY A 45 -3.27 -14.67 14.45
CA GLY A 45 -2.29 -15.17 13.50
C GLY A 45 -1.13 -14.20 13.28
N ASP A 46 -0.53 -14.28 12.10
CA ASP A 46 0.73 -13.62 11.79
C ASP A 46 0.57 -12.60 10.66
N LEU A 47 1.11 -11.40 10.85
CA LEU A 47 1.33 -10.40 9.82
C LEU A 47 2.80 -10.42 9.38
N ILE A 48 3.02 -10.70 8.11
CA ILE A 48 4.32 -10.66 7.44
C ILE A 48 4.35 -9.41 6.57
N VAL A 49 5.28 -8.50 6.82
CA VAL A 49 5.46 -7.32 5.97
C VAL A 49 6.65 -7.53 5.04
N ARG A 50 6.43 -7.30 3.75
CA ARG A 50 7.46 -7.35 2.70
C ARG A 50 7.55 -5.99 2.02
N TYR A 51 8.76 -5.47 1.89
CA TYR A 51 9.04 -4.25 1.12
C TYR A 51 9.72 -4.62 -0.18
N ARG A 52 9.24 -4.05 -1.28
CA ARG A 52 9.87 -4.09 -2.59
C ARG A 52 10.28 -2.67 -2.95
N ILE A 53 11.57 -2.44 -3.13
CA ILE A 53 12.11 -1.15 -3.55
C ILE A 53 12.55 -1.28 -5.00
N HIS A 54 12.04 -0.44 -5.88
CA HIS A 54 12.55 -0.34 -7.25
C HIS A 54 13.75 0.60 -7.25
N PRO A 55 14.99 0.10 -7.44
CA PRO A 55 16.17 0.93 -7.35
C PRO A 55 16.27 1.86 -8.55
N VAL A 56 16.85 3.03 -8.32
CA VAL A 56 17.26 3.93 -9.40
C VAL A 56 18.59 3.46 -9.99
N GLY A 57 18.63 3.25 -11.30
CA GLY A 57 19.72 2.58 -12.01
C GLY A 57 21.15 3.13 -11.82
N GLN A 58 22.09 2.32 -12.28
CA GLN A 58 23.53 2.59 -12.38
C GLN A 58 23.99 2.43 -13.84
N GLY A 59 23.76 3.44 -14.69
CA GLY A 59 24.35 3.53 -16.03
C GLY A 59 23.94 2.40 -17.00
N ASN A 60 24.82 2.02 -17.93
CA ASN A 60 24.60 1.00 -18.98
C ASN A 60 24.37 -0.44 -18.46
N VAL A 61 24.11 -0.62 -17.17
CA VAL A 61 23.77 -1.92 -16.58
C VAL A 61 22.26 -2.17 -16.76
N PRO A 62 21.84 -3.39 -17.15
CA PRO A 62 20.43 -3.75 -17.23
C PRO A 62 19.65 -3.37 -15.96
N PRO A 63 18.33 -3.14 -16.05
CA PRO A 63 17.51 -2.81 -14.88
C PRO A 63 17.73 -3.84 -13.77
N LEU A 64 18.19 -3.37 -12.61
CA LEU A 64 18.37 -4.25 -11.45
C LEU A 64 17.00 -4.74 -10.98
N ALA A 65 16.93 -6.01 -10.58
CA ALA A 65 15.72 -6.54 -9.95
C ALA A 65 15.38 -5.73 -8.69
N PRO A 66 14.08 -5.55 -8.38
CA PRO A 66 13.67 -4.85 -7.16
C PRO A 66 14.27 -5.49 -5.92
N ILE A 67 14.71 -4.67 -4.95
CA ILE A 67 15.23 -5.15 -3.68
C ILE A 67 14.04 -5.57 -2.83
N VAL A 68 13.97 -6.85 -2.47
CA VAL A 68 12.92 -7.39 -1.59
C VAL A 68 13.48 -7.54 -0.18
N ARG A 69 12.79 -6.98 0.81
CA ARG A 69 13.07 -7.11 2.25
C ARG A 69 11.83 -7.63 2.96
N GLN A 70 12.03 -8.35 4.07
CA GLN A 70 10.94 -8.88 4.88
C GLN A 70 11.22 -8.61 6.36
N GLU A 71 10.18 -8.26 7.11
CA GLU A 71 10.25 -8.15 8.57
C GLU A 71 9.96 -9.47 9.29
N ALA A 72 10.33 -9.52 10.57
CA ALA A 72 9.88 -10.59 11.45
C ALA A 72 8.33 -10.60 11.51
N PRO A 73 7.69 -11.79 11.47
CA PRO A 73 6.25 -11.88 11.61
C PRO A 73 5.76 -11.23 12.91
N ARG A 74 4.70 -10.44 12.82
CA ARG A 74 4.04 -9.80 13.96
C ARG A 74 2.75 -10.56 14.28
N ARG A 75 2.65 -11.10 15.49
CA ARG A 75 1.43 -11.77 15.94
C ARG A 75 0.35 -10.79 16.35
N PHE A 76 -0.90 -11.12 16.03
CA PHE A 76 -2.08 -10.44 16.58
C PHE A 76 -3.07 -11.49 17.12
N ASP A 77 -3.82 -11.07 18.13
CA ASP A 77 -4.93 -11.81 18.73
C ASP A 77 -5.95 -10.77 19.21
N ARG A 78 -7.14 -10.82 18.61
CA ARG A 78 -8.23 -9.88 18.87
C ARG A 78 -9.56 -10.61 18.89
N THR A 79 -10.41 -10.22 19.83
CA THR A 79 -11.78 -10.72 19.94
C THR A 79 -12.74 -9.56 19.74
N PHE A 80 -13.77 -9.80 18.91
CA PHE A 80 -14.81 -8.84 18.59
C PHE A 80 -16.16 -9.41 18.98
N ASP A 81 -16.92 -8.66 19.78
CA ASP A 81 -18.29 -9.02 20.12
C ASP A 81 -19.21 -8.78 18.92
N LEU A 82 -20.05 -9.77 18.61
CA LEU A 82 -21.08 -9.69 17.58
C LEU A 82 -22.40 -9.25 18.23
N TYR A 83 -22.72 -7.96 18.07
CA TYR A 83 -23.97 -7.38 18.57
C TYR A 83 -25.22 -7.90 17.83
N ASP A 84 -25.10 -8.18 16.53
CA ASP A 84 -26.18 -8.75 15.71
C ASP A 84 -25.63 -9.89 14.82
N PRO A 85 -25.62 -11.14 15.33
CA PRO A 85 -25.15 -12.31 14.59
C PRO A 85 -25.96 -12.57 13.32
N ASP A 86 -27.27 -12.31 13.32
CA ASP A 86 -28.14 -12.58 12.18
C ASP A 86 -27.78 -11.67 10.99
N THR A 87 -27.42 -10.41 11.26
CA THR A 87 -26.92 -9.51 10.22
C THR A 87 -25.53 -9.91 9.72
N PHE A 88 -24.63 -10.32 10.60
CA PHE A 88 -23.31 -10.83 10.22
C PHE A 88 -23.39 -12.04 9.27
N PHE A 89 -24.29 -13.00 9.55
CA PHE A 89 -24.49 -14.21 8.75
C PHE A 89 -25.52 -14.04 7.61
N ARG A 90 -26.08 -12.85 7.42
CA ARG A 90 -27.17 -12.60 6.45
C ARG A 90 -26.76 -12.94 5.01
N SER A 91 -25.54 -12.56 4.64
CA SER A 91 -25.03 -12.68 3.28
C SER A 91 -23.50 -12.75 3.25
N TYR A 92 -22.97 -13.19 2.11
CA TYR A 92 -21.54 -13.13 1.81
C TYR A 92 -20.94 -11.74 2.07
N SER A 93 -21.55 -10.70 1.48
CA SER A 93 -21.03 -9.34 1.56
C SER A 93 -21.06 -8.80 2.98
N ALA A 94 -22.13 -9.06 3.73
CA ALA A 94 -22.23 -8.64 5.13
C ALA A 94 -21.12 -9.25 6.01
N CYS A 95 -20.85 -10.55 5.87
CA CYS A 95 -19.77 -11.23 6.60
C CYS A 95 -18.39 -10.69 6.19
N ARG A 96 -18.16 -10.53 4.88
CA ARG A 96 -16.91 -9.97 4.33
C ARG A 96 -16.65 -8.57 4.89
N ASP A 97 -17.64 -7.69 4.81
CA ASP A 97 -17.51 -6.28 5.22
C ASP A 97 -17.29 -6.18 6.73
N ALA A 98 -17.94 -7.02 7.53
CA ALA A 98 -17.71 -7.08 8.98
C ALA A 98 -16.29 -7.58 9.32
N ILE A 99 -15.81 -8.64 8.67
CA ILE A 99 -14.43 -9.14 8.85
C ILE A 99 -13.42 -8.06 8.45
N HIS A 100 -13.65 -7.38 7.33
CA HIS A 100 -12.82 -6.27 6.87
C HIS A 100 -12.74 -5.14 7.90
N GLN A 101 -13.89 -4.73 8.47
CA GLN A 101 -13.94 -3.73 9.53
C GLN A 101 -13.21 -4.18 10.82
N MET A 102 -13.29 -5.46 11.18
CA MET A 102 -12.56 -6.02 12.33
C MET A 102 -11.04 -5.99 12.10
N LEU A 103 -10.58 -6.35 10.89
CA LEU A 103 -9.16 -6.28 10.53
C LEU A 103 -8.66 -4.82 10.54
N MET A 104 -9.49 -3.88 10.08
CA MET A 104 -9.21 -2.43 10.17
C MET A 104 -9.11 -1.90 11.60
N GLN A 105 -9.65 -2.61 12.59
CA GLN A 105 -9.56 -2.27 14.01
C GLN A 105 -8.48 -3.05 14.76
N THR A 106 -7.74 -3.93 14.08
CA THR A 106 -6.75 -4.82 14.71
C THR A 106 -5.34 -4.26 14.52
N PRO A 107 -4.63 -3.78 15.56
CA PRO A 107 -3.21 -3.49 15.44
C PRO A 107 -2.41 -4.78 15.20
N PRO A 108 -1.36 -4.75 14.37
CA PRO A 108 -0.87 -3.61 13.57
C PRO A 108 -1.54 -3.45 12.19
N LEU A 109 -2.56 -4.24 11.86
CA LEU A 109 -3.25 -4.19 10.55
C LEU A 109 -3.93 -2.86 10.27
N CYS A 110 -4.46 -2.20 11.31
CA CYS A 110 -5.07 -0.86 11.23
C CYS A 110 -4.10 0.24 10.76
N GLU A 111 -2.79 -0.03 10.70
CA GLU A 111 -1.76 0.90 10.25
C GLU A 111 -1.55 0.87 8.72
N PHE A 112 -2.15 -0.09 8.03
CA PHE A 112 -2.01 -0.26 6.58
C PHE A 112 -3.26 0.23 5.86
N ASP A 113 -3.10 0.66 4.61
CA ASP A 113 -4.25 0.94 3.76
C ASP A 113 -4.88 -0.38 3.34
N LEU A 114 -5.92 -0.75 4.08
CA LEU A 114 -6.72 -1.92 3.79
C LEU A 114 -7.91 -1.58 2.88
N GLY A 115 -7.88 -0.52 2.07
CA GLY A 115 -8.97 -0.18 1.16
C GLY A 115 -9.45 -1.36 0.30
N ALA A 116 -10.70 -1.32 -0.17
CA ALA A 116 -11.33 -2.44 -0.89
C ALA A 116 -10.53 -2.91 -2.12
N ASP A 117 -9.82 -1.99 -2.79
CA ASP A 117 -9.00 -2.27 -3.98
C ASP A 117 -7.58 -2.76 -3.63
N SER A 118 -7.16 -2.67 -2.37
CA SER A 118 -5.81 -3.05 -1.89
C SER A 118 -5.73 -4.51 -1.43
N TRP A 119 -6.84 -5.26 -1.54
CA TRP A 119 -6.98 -6.64 -1.07
C TRP A 119 -7.21 -7.60 -2.22
N ASP A 120 -6.35 -8.61 -2.34
CA ASP A 120 -6.76 -9.82 -3.06
C ASP A 120 -7.98 -10.44 -2.33
N TYR A 121 -8.88 -11.12 -3.05
CA TYR A 121 -10.04 -11.80 -2.44
C TYR A 121 -9.60 -12.75 -1.32
N PHE A 122 -9.55 -12.23 -0.10
CA PHE A 122 -9.05 -12.95 1.08
C PHE A 122 -9.91 -14.19 1.35
N MET A 123 -11.19 -14.10 0.99
CA MET A 123 -12.17 -15.16 1.12
C MET A 123 -12.74 -15.49 -0.27
N PRO A 124 -12.45 -16.70 -0.82
CA PRO A 124 -13.08 -17.15 -2.05
C PRO A 124 -14.60 -17.09 -1.93
N HIS A 125 -15.27 -16.59 -2.97
CA HIS A 125 -16.74 -16.46 -3.01
C HIS A 125 -17.45 -17.77 -2.61
N GLU A 126 -16.90 -18.90 -3.06
CA GLU A 126 -17.44 -20.24 -2.79
C GLU A 126 -17.33 -20.64 -1.30
N PHE A 127 -16.24 -20.28 -0.63
CA PHE A 127 -16.01 -20.70 0.76
C PHE A 127 -16.94 -19.98 1.75
N ALA A 128 -17.18 -18.70 1.52
CA ALA A 128 -18.12 -17.93 2.32
C ALA A 128 -19.57 -18.32 2.05
N ALA A 129 -19.92 -18.67 0.81
CA ALA A 129 -21.22 -19.24 0.49
C ALA A 129 -21.44 -20.57 1.24
N ILE A 130 -20.44 -21.45 1.24
CA ILE A 130 -20.47 -22.71 2.01
C ILE A 130 -20.70 -22.45 3.50
N ASN A 131 -20.00 -21.49 4.09
CA ASN A 131 -20.19 -21.17 5.51
C ASN A 131 -21.58 -20.60 5.78
N VAL A 132 -22.03 -19.61 5.01
CA VAL A 132 -23.39 -19.04 5.13
C VAL A 132 -24.46 -20.12 4.99
N ASP A 133 -24.31 -21.05 4.05
CA ASP A 133 -25.25 -22.15 3.84
C ASP A 133 -25.22 -23.16 4.98
N ILE A 134 -24.05 -23.48 5.53
CA ILE A 134 -23.91 -24.32 6.73
C ILE A 134 -24.58 -23.63 7.93
N PHE A 135 -24.35 -22.34 8.15
CA PHE A 135 -25.03 -21.58 9.22
C PHE A 135 -26.54 -21.63 9.07
N ARG A 136 -27.05 -21.34 7.87
CA ARG A 136 -28.49 -21.40 7.57
C ARG A 136 -29.06 -22.81 7.77
N ARG A 137 -28.30 -23.84 7.43
CA ARG A 137 -28.70 -25.24 7.61
C ARG A 137 -28.76 -25.61 9.09
N ASP A 138 -27.77 -25.20 9.88
CA ASP A 138 -27.71 -25.43 11.32
C ASP A 138 -28.87 -24.71 12.03
N THR A 139 -29.20 -23.48 11.63
CA THR A 139 -30.39 -22.77 12.14
C THR A 139 -31.69 -23.51 11.79
N ARG A 140 -31.82 -23.99 10.54
CA ARG A 140 -33.02 -24.74 10.09
C ARG A 140 -33.17 -26.07 10.83
N SER A 141 -32.08 -26.80 11.06
CA SER A 141 -32.12 -28.10 11.75
C SER A 141 -32.51 -27.96 13.23
N HIS A 142 -32.32 -26.78 13.82
CA HIS A 142 -32.72 -26.46 15.20
C HIS A 142 -34.06 -25.71 15.25
N GLY A 143 -34.98 -26.00 14.32
CA GLY A 143 -36.34 -25.46 14.35
C GLY A 143 -36.45 -23.96 14.05
N GLY A 144 -35.42 -23.36 13.43
CA GLY A 144 -35.40 -21.94 13.10
C GLY A 144 -35.06 -21.02 14.27
N VAL A 145 -34.60 -21.58 15.40
CA VAL A 145 -34.15 -20.80 16.57
C VAL A 145 -32.78 -20.19 16.26
N ALA A 146 -32.59 -18.91 16.60
CA ALA A 146 -31.31 -18.23 16.45
C ALA A 146 -30.23 -18.94 17.28
N LEU A 147 -29.19 -19.43 16.61
CA LEU A 147 -28.06 -20.12 17.20
C LEU A 147 -26.89 -19.16 17.43
N ARG A 148 -26.13 -19.38 18.50
CA ARG A 148 -24.94 -18.59 18.82
C ARG A 148 -23.67 -19.35 18.48
N PHE A 149 -22.69 -18.62 17.94
CA PHE A 149 -21.44 -19.19 17.47
C PHE A 149 -20.25 -18.40 17.97
N ASP A 150 -19.22 -19.12 18.40
CA ASP A 150 -17.88 -18.59 18.59
C ASP A 150 -17.08 -18.95 17.34
N LEU A 151 -16.51 -17.95 16.70
CA LEU A 151 -15.66 -18.13 15.53
C LEU A 151 -14.23 -17.86 15.90
N ASP A 152 -13.34 -18.80 15.56
CA ASP A 152 -11.91 -18.61 15.67
C ASP A 152 -11.30 -18.61 14.27
N VAL A 153 -10.91 -17.42 13.82
CA VAL A 153 -10.31 -17.18 12.52
C VAL A 153 -8.81 -17.08 12.71
N THR A 154 -8.08 -18.06 12.18
CA THR A 154 -6.63 -17.99 12.11
C THR A 154 -6.22 -17.48 10.74
N LEU A 155 -5.41 -16.44 10.68
CA LEU A 155 -5.00 -15.81 9.42
C LEU A 155 -3.51 -15.49 9.35
N THR A 156 -2.95 -15.74 8.17
CA THR A 156 -1.60 -15.28 7.80
C THR A 156 -1.75 -14.20 6.75
N ILE A 157 -1.46 -12.97 7.11
CA ILE A 157 -1.50 -11.81 6.21
C ILE A 157 -0.10 -11.49 5.73
N THR A 158 0.06 -11.32 4.43
CA THR A 158 1.23 -10.67 3.83
C THR A 158 0.82 -9.28 3.36
N ALA A 159 1.43 -8.24 3.94
CA ALA A 159 1.40 -6.89 3.38
C ALA A 159 2.63 -6.70 2.49
N GLU A 160 2.42 -6.51 1.20
CA GLU A 160 3.46 -6.18 0.23
C GLU A 160 3.44 -4.68 -0.05
N ILE A 161 4.50 -3.99 0.35
CA ILE A 161 4.66 -2.56 0.15
C ILE A 161 5.68 -2.34 -0.96
N ILE A 162 5.29 -1.59 -1.98
CA ILE A 162 6.09 -1.36 -3.17
C ILE A 162 6.45 0.12 -3.23
N TYR A 163 7.71 0.45 -2.99
CA TYR A 163 8.23 1.81 -3.13
C TYR A 163 8.99 1.96 -4.44
N ASP A 164 8.53 2.86 -5.30
CA ASP A 164 9.15 3.16 -6.60
C ASP A 164 10.02 4.42 -6.49
N GLU A 165 11.34 4.24 -6.29
CA GLU A 165 12.28 5.36 -6.17
C GLU A 165 12.34 6.23 -7.45
N PRO A 166 12.34 5.68 -8.68
CA PRO A 166 12.20 6.48 -9.91
C PRO A 166 10.97 7.39 -9.91
N ARG A 167 9.81 6.88 -9.48
CA ARG A 167 8.58 7.68 -9.33
C ARG A 167 8.73 8.73 -8.24
N ALA A 168 9.34 8.39 -7.10
CA ALA A 168 9.60 9.34 -6.03
C ALA A 168 10.54 10.47 -6.50
N LEU A 169 11.58 10.17 -7.29
CA LEU A 169 12.44 11.20 -7.90
C LEU A 169 11.66 12.15 -8.80
N LEU A 170 10.75 11.62 -9.61
CA LEU A 170 9.91 12.42 -10.49
C LEU A 170 9.03 13.39 -9.69
N LEU A 171 8.33 12.88 -8.68
CA LEU A 171 7.49 13.69 -7.79
C LEU A 171 8.30 14.73 -7.02
N ALA A 172 9.51 14.37 -6.56
CA ALA A 172 10.43 15.29 -5.90
C ALA A 172 10.83 16.48 -6.79
N CYS A 173 11.08 16.24 -8.07
CA CYS A 173 11.40 17.32 -9.01
C CYS A 173 10.20 18.23 -9.26
N MET A 174 9.00 17.66 -9.39
CA MET A 174 7.77 18.44 -9.61
C MET A 174 7.49 19.37 -8.42
N HIS A 175 7.56 18.85 -7.19
CA HIS A 175 7.38 19.67 -5.98
C HIS A 175 8.45 20.78 -5.85
N ALA A 176 9.71 20.49 -6.19
CA ALA A 176 10.78 21.50 -6.16
C ALA A 176 10.57 22.60 -7.23
N GLY A 177 10.03 22.24 -8.40
CA GLY A 177 9.71 23.18 -9.48
C GLY A 177 8.57 24.13 -9.13
N GLU A 178 7.52 23.64 -8.47
CA GLU A 178 6.40 24.46 -8.00
C GLU A 178 6.84 25.51 -6.96
N ALA A 179 7.71 25.12 -6.03
CA ALA A 179 8.27 26.05 -5.04
C ALA A 179 9.11 27.17 -5.69
N ALA A 180 9.76 26.89 -6.83
CA ALA A 180 10.55 27.88 -7.58
C ALA A 180 9.69 28.78 -8.49
N ALA A 181 8.54 28.30 -8.97
CA ALA A 181 7.61 29.06 -9.83
C ALA A 181 6.89 30.20 -9.10
N ALA A 182 6.90 30.21 -7.76
CA ALA A 182 6.39 31.32 -6.95
C ALA A 182 7.26 32.60 -7.02
N VAL A 183 8.41 32.54 -7.69
CA VAL A 183 9.29 33.70 -7.95
C VAL A 183 9.04 34.23 -9.37
N PRO A 184 8.77 35.54 -9.57
CA PRO A 184 8.48 36.09 -10.89
C PRO A 184 9.69 35.94 -11.84
N PRO A 185 9.46 35.67 -13.14
CA PRO A 185 10.54 35.33 -14.07
C PRO A 185 11.40 36.57 -14.37
N THR A 186 12.65 36.58 -13.89
CA THR A 186 13.70 37.44 -14.46
C THR A 186 14.17 36.85 -15.79
N THR A 187 14.11 37.68 -16.82
CA THR A 187 14.36 37.36 -18.24
C THR A 187 15.68 36.62 -18.49
N VAL A 188 15.59 35.30 -18.72
CA VAL A 188 16.64 34.50 -19.36
C VAL A 188 15.95 33.63 -20.41
N ARG A 189 16.44 33.68 -21.66
CA ARG A 189 15.89 32.94 -22.80
C ARG A 189 15.86 31.45 -22.48
N HIS A 190 14.67 30.90 -22.31
CA HIS A 190 14.46 29.50 -21.99
C HIS A 190 14.72 28.61 -23.22
N VAL A 191 15.30 27.43 -22.98
CA VAL A 191 15.25 26.33 -23.96
C VAL A 191 13.78 25.92 -24.05
N GLU A 192 13.16 26.13 -25.22
CA GLU A 192 11.71 25.89 -25.45
C GLU A 192 11.41 24.44 -25.87
N CYS A 193 12.43 23.61 -26.05
CA CYS A 193 12.31 22.24 -26.54
C CYS A 193 12.89 21.22 -25.56
N CYS A 194 12.30 20.02 -25.52
CA CYS A 194 12.84 18.90 -24.75
C CYS A 194 14.06 18.30 -25.45
N SER A 195 15.21 18.21 -24.77
CA SER A 195 16.44 17.67 -25.37
C SER A 195 16.43 16.15 -25.58
N VAL A 196 15.35 15.45 -25.21
CA VAL A 196 15.21 13.98 -25.34
C VAL A 196 14.43 13.63 -26.60
N CYS A 197 13.25 14.21 -26.80
CA CYS A 197 12.44 13.99 -28.01
C CYS A 197 12.63 15.08 -29.08
N MET A 198 13.30 16.19 -28.76
CA MET A 198 13.47 17.36 -29.63
C MET A 198 12.17 18.08 -30.01
N GLU A 199 11.07 17.84 -29.28
CA GLU A 199 9.78 18.52 -29.45
C GLU A 199 9.65 19.72 -28.50
N ASP A 200 8.84 20.70 -28.89
CA ASP A 200 8.52 21.87 -28.08
C ASP A 200 7.76 21.49 -26.79
N PHE A 201 8.00 22.24 -25.72
CA PHE A 201 7.26 22.06 -24.48
C PHE A 201 5.78 22.39 -24.63
N ALA A 202 5.42 23.31 -25.52
CA ALA A 202 4.02 23.67 -25.79
C ALA A 202 3.20 22.52 -26.42
N ALA A 203 3.85 21.50 -26.97
CA ALA A 203 3.17 20.37 -27.62
C ALA A 203 2.61 19.34 -26.63
N ARG A 204 2.98 19.40 -25.33
CA ARG A 204 2.55 18.45 -24.29
C ARG A 204 2.31 19.18 -22.98
N GLU A 205 1.29 18.77 -22.21
CA GLU A 205 0.88 19.48 -20.99
C GLU A 205 1.80 19.22 -19.77
N ASP A 206 2.55 18.11 -19.74
CA ASP A 206 3.32 17.69 -18.57
C ASP A 206 4.85 17.92 -18.75
N THR A 207 5.36 19.04 -18.22
CA THR A 207 6.80 19.33 -18.16
C THR A 207 7.34 19.26 -16.74
N VAL A 208 8.57 18.76 -16.60
CA VAL A 208 9.27 18.64 -15.32
C VAL A 208 10.58 19.42 -15.41
N ARG A 209 10.75 20.39 -14.51
CA ARG A 209 12.00 21.11 -14.33
C ARG A 209 12.81 20.47 -13.21
N LEU A 210 14.05 20.10 -13.53
CA LEU A 210 14.99 19.53 -12.57
C LEU A 210 15.61 20.63 -11.70
N PRO A 211 16.17 20.28 -10.52
CA PRO A 211 16.90 21.21 -9.64
C PRO A 211 18.07 21.95 -10.30
N CYS A 212 18.67 21.37 -11.35
CA CYS A 212 19.69 22.02 -12.16
C CYS A 212 19.13 22.99 -13.22
N SER A 213 17.85 23.35 -13.14
CA SER A 213 17.09 24.23 -14.04
C SER A 213 16.79 23.70 -15.45
N HIS A 214 17.30 22.53 -15.81
CA HIS A 214 16.96 21.86 -17.07
C HIS A 214 15.52 21.30 -17.05
N ALA A 215 14.80 21.42 -18.16
CA ALA A 215 13.42 20.95 -18.29
C ALA A 215 13.30 19.80 -19.31
N PHE A 216 12.33 18.92 -19.08
CA PHE A 216 12.02 17.76 -19.93
C PHE A 216 10.51 17.49 -19.88
N HIS A 217 9.95 16.83 -20.89
CA HIS A 217 8.61 16.25 -20.72
C HIS A 217 8.66 15.14 -19.67
N ARG A 218 7.58 15.01 -18.88
CA ARG A 218 7.44 13.97 -17.86
C ARG A 218 7.71 12.57 -18.41
N ASP A 219 7.12 12.25 -19.56
CA ASP A 219 7.28 10.97 -20.23
C ASP A 219 8.69 10.74 -20.78
N CYS A 220 9.41 11.82 -21.10
CA CYS A 220 10.79 11.73 -21.59
C CYS A 220 11.78 11.49 -20.45
N ILE A 221 11.58 12.13 -19.29
CA ILE A 221 12.50 12.00 -18.16
C ILE A 221 12.21 10.78 -17.28
N SER A 222 10.96 10.32 -17.20
CA SER A 222 10.59 9.17 -16.38
C SER A 222 11.43 7.90 -16.71
N PRO A 223 11.56 7.47 -17.99
CA PRO A 223 12.42 6.34 -18.35
C PRO A 223 13.90 6.53 -18.00
N TRP A 224 14.36 7.79 -17.93
CA TRP A 224 15.73 8.09 -17.55
C TRP A 224 15.97 7.84 -16.06
N PHE A 225 15.02 8.18 -15.18
CA PHE A 225 15.13 7.91 -13.75
C PHE A 225 15.12 6.42 -13.39
N HIS A 226 14.65 5.54 -14.27
CA HIS A 226 14.89 4.10 -14.12
C HIS A 226 16.37 3.71 -14.36
N LYS A 227 17.11 4.51 -15.13
CA LYS A 227 18.52 4.24 -15.51
C LYS A 227 19.53 5.00 -14.67
N ALA A 228 19.25 6.24 -14.30
CA ALA A 228 20.16 7.09 -13.55
C ALA A 228 19.41 8.21 -12.79
N ALA A 229 19.89 8.54 -11.59
CA ALA A 229 19.39 9.67 -10.79
C ALA A 229 20.05 11.01 -11.18
N THR A 230 20.47 11.19 -12.44
CA THR A 230 21.23 12.36 -12.88
C THR A 230 20.52 13.12 -13.99
N CYS A 231 20.83 14.39 -14.18
CA CYS A 231 20.34 15.13 -15.34
C CYS A 231 20.94 14.58 -16.66
N PRO A 232 20.14 14.28 -17.70
CA PRO A 232 20.66 13.84 -19.01
C PRO A 232 21.62 14.84 -19.67
N MET A 233 21.43 16.13 -19.42
CA MET A 233 22.22 17.19 -20.05
C MET A 233 23.51 17.50 -19.29
N CYS A 234 23.45 17.71 -17.97
CA CYS A 234 24.61 18.18 -17.19
C CYS A 234 25.12 17.19 -16.14
N ARG A 235 24.53 15.99 -16.05
CA ARG A 235 24.88 14.93 -15.08
C ARG A 235 24.77 15.31 -13.60
N HIS A 236 24.15 16.45 -13.28
CA HIS A 236 23.85 16.85 -11.90
C HIS A 236 23.08 15.74 -11.17
N ASP A 237 23.46 15.45 -9.93
CA ASP A 237 22.82 14.41 -9.10
C ASP A 237 21.50 14.91 -8.52
N ILE A 238 20.41 14.32 -8.97
CA ILE A 238 19.04 14.67 -8.59
C ILE A 238 18.63 13.96 -7.29
N SER A 239 19.34 12.91 -6.87
CA SER A 239 18.97 12.12 -5.69
C SER A 239 18.96 12.92 -4.38
N ARG A 240 19.70 14.03 -4.32
CA ARG A 240 19.67 14.96 -3.18
C ARG A 240 18.28 15.53 -2.91
N CYS A 241 17.49 15.78 -3.95
CA CYS A 241 16.11 16.27 -3.80
C CYS A 241 15.18 15.19 -3.25
N LEU A 242 15.39 13.93 -3.62
CA LEU A 242 14.69 12.81 -3.01
C LEU A 242 14.97 12.77 -1.50
N VAL A 243 16.24 12.82 -1.10
CA VAL A 243 16.61 12.78 0.32
C VAL A 243 16.02 13.96 1.09
N ALA A 244 16.09 15.17 0.53
CA ALA A 244 15.58 16.38 1.18
C ALA A 244 14.06 16.36 1.40
N LEU A 245 13.28 15.78 0.47
CA LEU A 245 11.82 15.79 0.53
C LEU A 245 11.23 14.55 1.21
N THR A 246 11.98 13.43 1.24
CA THR A 246 11.52 12.16 1.82
C THR A 246 12.20 11.78 3.14
N ASN A 247 13.21 12.55 3.57
CA ASN A 247 14.11 12.23 4.67
C ASN A 247 14.72 10.81 4.59
N THR A 248 14.81 10.27 3.38
CA THR A 248 15.22 8.87 3.14
C THR A 248 16.37 8.83 2.13
N PRO A 249 17.53 8.25 2.49
CA PRO A 249 18.64 8.05 1.55
C PRO A 249 18.23 7.21 0.34
N LYS A 250 18.88 7.45 -0.81
CA LYS A 250 18.76 6.60 -2.00
C LYS A 250 19.06 5.14 -1.65
N GLY A 251 18.25 4.21 -2.14
CA GLY A 251 18.37 2.77 -1.88
C GLY A 251 17.81 2.33 -0.53
N LYS A 252 17.18 3.23 0.24
CA LYS A 252 16.52 2.90 1.50
C LYS A 252 15.01 3.05 1.37
N PHE A 253 14.28 2.15 2.03
CA PHE A 253 12.83 2.24 2.14
C PHE A 253 12.48 3.37 3.14
N PRO A 254 11.56 4.29 2.78
CA PRO A 254 11.14 5.37 3.66
C PRO A 254 10.37 4.84 4.87
N GLY A 255 10.63 5.40 6.06
CA GLY A 255 9.95 5.00 7.31
C GLY A 255 10.62 3.84 8.08
N ILE A 256 11.69 3.26 7.55
CA ILE A 256 12.63 2.46 8.35
C ILE A 256 13.73 3.41 8.86
N GLY A 257 13.90 3.51 10.19
CA GLY A 257 14.93 4.34 10.81
C GLY A 257 16.32 4.12 10.19
N THR A 258 17.05 5.20 9.94
CA THR A 258 18.36 5.16 9.26
C THR A 258 19.47 4.59 10.10
#